data_AF-A0AAW8DT12-F1
#
_entry.id   AF-A0AAW8DT12-F1
#
_cell.length_a   1.000
_cell.length_b   1.000
_cell.length_c   1.000
_cell.angle_alpha   90.00
_cell.angle_beta   90.00
_cell.angle_gamma   90.00
#
_symmetry.space_group_name_H-M   'P 1'
#
loop_
_entity.id
_entity.type
_entity.pdbx_description
1 polymer ?
#
loop_
_entity_poly.entity_id
_entity_poly.type
_entity_poly.pdbx_seq_one_letter_code
_entity_poly.pdbx_strand_id
1 'polypeptide(L)' 'MDTANFLQAIELQNESAHAYLLARTAYEAGKTESDFRTVIVMQQDAAHLYRNAAAAREAATGI' A
#
# COMPACT_ATOMS: atom_id res chain seq x y z
N MET A 1 -19.94 -14.01 3.64
CA MET A 1 -19.07 -12.98 3.06
C MET A 1 -19.47 -11.66 3.70
N ASP A 2 -18.58 -11.08 4.48
CA ASP A 2 -18.82 -9.78 5.11
C ASP A 2 -18.56 -8.68 4.09
N THR A 3 -19.63 -8.05 3.61
CA THR A 3 -19.58 -6.98 2.60
C THR A 3 -18.83 -5.75 3.09
N ALA A 4 -18.79 -5.49 4.40
CA ALA A 4 -18.03 -4.36 4.95
C ALA A 4 -16.53 -4.61 4.87
N ASN A 5 -16.06 -5.80 5.26
CA ASN A 5 -14.65 -6.18 5.16
C ASN A 5 -14.18 -6.26 3.71
N PHE A 6 -15.06 -6.67 2.79
CA PHE A 6 -14.75 -6.73 1.37
C PHE A 6 -14.54 -5.33 0.76
N LEU A 7 -15.40 -4.37 1.08
CA LEU A 7 -15.24 -2.99 0.62
C LEU A 7 -13.97 -2.35 1.22
N GLN A 8 -13.72 -2.58 2.51
CA GLN A 8 -12.50 -2.13 3.17
C GLN A 8 -11.23 -2.71 2.52
N ALA A 9 -11.25 -4.00 2.15
CA ALA A 9 -10.13 -4.63 1.45
C ALA A 9 -9.85 -3.98 0.09
N ILE A 10 -10.89 -3.60 -0.66
CA ILE A 10 -10.74 -2.89 -1.95
C ILE A 10 -10.15 -1.50 -1.73
N GLU A 11 -10.63 -0.75 -0.75
CA GLU A 11 -10.11 0.58 -0.42
C GLU A 11 -8.63 0.53 -0.07
N LEU A 12 -8.25 -0.33 0.87
CA LEU A 12 -6.85 -0.52 1.28
C LEU A 12 -5.97 -1.01 0.13
N GLN A 13 -6.51 -1.82 -0.79
CA GLN A 13 -5.78 -2.28 -1.97
C GLN A 13 -5.52 -1.12 -2.95
N ASN A 14 -6.50 -0.25 -3.16
CA ASN A 14 -6.34 0.95 -3.99
C ASN A 14 -5.34 1.93 -3.36
N GLU A 15 -5.43 2.14 -2.04
CA GLU A 15 -4.47 2.97 -1.29
C GLU A 15 -3.05 2.41 -1.39
N SER A 16 -2.88 1.10 -1.24
CA SER A 16 -1.57 0.45 -1.41
C SER A 16 -1.02 0.63 -2.82
N ALA A 17 -1.84 0.41 -3.85
CA ALA A 17 -1.42 0.58 -5.25
C ALA A 17 -0.99 2.03 -5.53
N HIS A 18 -1.75 3.00 -5.02
CA HIS A 18 -1.42 4.41 -5.12
C HIS A 18 -0.11 4.74 -4.38
N ALA A 19 0.08 4.25 -3.16
CA ALA A 19 1.29 4.45 -2.38
C ALA A 19 2.54 3.87 -3.07
N TYR A 20 2.42 2.68 -3.68
CA TYR A 20 3.50 2.09 -4.48
C TYR A 20 3.83 2.92 -5.73
N LEU A 21 2.82 3.44 -6.42
CA LEU A 21 3.03 4.32 -7.57
C LEU A 21 3.78 5.59 -7.16
N LEU A 22 3.36 6.25 -6.07
CA LEU A 22 4.03 7.44 -5.54
C LEU A 22 5.49 7.15 -5.15
N ALA A 23 5.74 6.06 -4.44
CA ALA A 23 7.09 5.66 -4.05
C ALA A 23 7.99 5.42 -5.28
N ARG A 24 7.45 4.78 -6.33
CA ARG A 24 8.16 4.57 -7.59
C ARG A 24 8.47 5.88 -8.31
N THR A 25 7.49 6.77 -8.43
CA THR A 25 7.69 8.08 -9.06
C THR A 25 8.73 8.91 -8.28
N ALA A 26 8.70 8.87 -6.95
CA ALA A 26 9.72 9.53 -6.12
C ALA A 26 11.11 8.92 -6.32
N TYR A 27 11.22 7.60 -6.48
CA TYR A 27 12.48 6.92 -6.79
C TYR A 27 13.05 7.34 -8.13
N GLU A 28 12.21 7.37 -9.17
CA GLU A 28 12.59 7.78 -10.52
C GLU A 28 13.03 9.25 -10.59
N ALA A 29 12.50 10.10 -9.69
CA ALA A 29 12.86 11.52 -9.59
C ALA A 29 14.04 11.80 -8.63
N GLY A 30 14.37 10.88 -7.72
CA GLY A 30 15.35 11.07 -6.66
C GLY A 30 16.77 11.25 -7.18
N LYS A 31 17.51 12.22 -6.61
CA LYS A 31 18.90 12.53 -7.01
C LYS A 31 19.87 12.54 -5.84
N THR A 32 19.36 12.56 -4.62
CA THR A 32 20.14 12.65 -3.40
C THR A 32 19.84 11.48 -2.47
N GLU A 33 20.76 11.20 -1.55
CA GLU A 33 20.53 10.20 -0.50
C GLU A 33 19.28 10.51 0.34
N SER A 34 18.99 11.79 0.57
CA SER A 34 17.78 12.21 1.29
C SER A 34 16.51 11.84 0.52
N ASP A 35 16.50 12.00 -0.81
CA ASP A 35 15.35 11.60 -1.65
C ASP A 35 15.12 10.09 -1.56
N PHE A 36 16.20 9.30 -1.59
CA PHE A 36 16.10 7.84 -1.47
C PHE A 36 15.63 7.41 -0.08
N ARG A 37 16.00 8.11 1.00
CA ARG A 37 15.44 7.85 2.34
C ARG A 37 13.93 8.10 2.37
N THR A 38 13.45 9.17 1.73
CA THR A 38 12.01 9.43 1.58
C THR A 38 11.32 8.31 0.82
N VAL A 39 11.91 7.84 -0.28
CA VAL A 39 11.39 6.69 -1.05
C VAL A 39 11.25 5.44 -0.19
N ILE A 40 12.24 5.13 0.65
CA ILE A 40 12.20 3.96 1.54
C ILE A 40 11.00 4.05 2.48
N VAL A 41 10.76 5.22 3.09
CA VAL A 41 9.58 5.43 3.96
C VAL A 41 8.29 5.21 3.17
N MET A 42 8.16 5.79 1.98
CA MET A 42 6.98 5.63 1.14
C MET A 42 6.73 4.16 0.74
N GLN A 43 7.79 3.38 0.48
CA GLN A 43 7.68 1.95 0.19
C GLN A 43 7.24 1.14 1.42
N GLN A 44 7.70 1.51 2.62
CA GLN A 44 7.27 0.88 3.86
C GLN A 44 5.78 1.12 4.11
N ASP A 45 5.31 2.35 3.94
CA ASP A 45 3.90 2.71 4.07
C ASP A 45 3.01 1.93 3.07
N ALA A 46 3.45 1.85 1.81
CA ALA A 46 2.75 1.06 0.78
C ALA A 46 2.64 -0.43 1.15
N ALA A 47 3.71 -0.99 1.72
CA ALA A 47 3.75 -2.38 2.19
C ALA A 47 2.87 -2.62 3.44
N HIS A 48 2.72 -1.61 4.30
CA HIS A 48 1.78 -1.67 5.42
C HIS A 48 0.33 -1.69 4.93
N LEU A 49 -0.02 -0.80 4.01
CA LEU A 49 -1.36 -0.76 3.41
C LEU A 49 -1.70 -2.07 2.68
N TYR A 50 -0.74 -2.63 1.95
CA TYR A 50 -0.92 -3.93 1.29
C TYR A 50 -1.25 -5.05 2.28
N ARG A 51 -0.49 -5.12 3.39
CA ARG A 51 -0.74 -6.12 4.44
C ARG A 51 -2.10 -5.95 5.08
N ASN A 52 -2.53 -4.72 5.32
CA ASN A 52 -3.86 -4.45 5.86
C ASN A 52 -4.95 -4.85 4.86
N ALA A 53 -4.76 -4.58 3.56
CA ALA A 53 -5.68 -5.01 2.52
C ALA A 53 -5.81 -6.53 2.45
N ALA A 54 -4.68 -7.24 2.53
CA ALA A 54 -4.66 -8.70 2.54
C ALA A 54 -5.39 -9.27 3.77
N ALA A 55 -5.15 -8.71 4.96
CA ALA A 55 -5.83 -9.13 6.19
C ALA A 55 -7.35 -8.85 6.14
N ALA A 56 -7.77 -7.68 5.62
CA ALA A 56 -9.18 -7.36 5.44
C ALA A 56 -9.85 -8.30 4.43
N ARG A 57 -9.13 -8.68 3.36
CA ARG A 57 -9.60 -9.67 2.40
C ARG A 57 -9.76 -11.04 3.03
N GLU A 58 -8.75 -11.52 3.77
CA GLU A 58 -8.81 -12.79 4.49
C GLU A 58 -10.00 -12.83 5.46
N ALA A 59 -10.22 -11.74 6.21
CA ALA A 59 -11.40 -11.63 7.08
C ALA A 59 -12.73 -11.66 6.31
N ALA A 60 -12.77 -11.15 5.07
CA ALA A 60 -13.96 -11.14 4.23
C ALA A 60 -14.23 -12.50 3.53
N THR A 61 -13.17 -13.20 3.12
CA THR A 61 -13.24 -14.42 2.28
C THR A 61 -12.92 -15.72 3.00
N GLY A 62 -12.26 -15.68 4.16
CA GLY A 62 -11.83 -16.86 4.93
C GLY A 62 -10.68 -17.65 4.29
N ILE A 63 -9.97 -17.02 3.34
CA ILE A 63 -8.79 -17.51 2.61
C ILE A 63 -7.81 -16.34 2.56
#